data_AF-A0A7S3WVI8-F1
#
_entry.id   AF-A0A7S3WVI8-F1
#
_cell.length_a   1.000
_cell.length_b   1.000
_cell.length_c   1.000
_cell.angle_alpha   90.00
_cell.angle_beta   90.00
_cell.angle_gamma   90.00
#
_symmetry.space_group_name_H-M   'P 1'
#
loop_
_entity.id
_entity.type
_entity.pdbx_description
1 polymer ?
#
loop_
_entity_poly.entity_id
_entity_poly.type
_entity_poly.pdbx_seq_one_letter_code
_entity_poly.pdbx_strand_id
1 'polypeptide(L)'
;MEINGGEAVTLKISSFTGKALKLPAERQWTVDELKARIEADEGIPKWKQALFTDKRKLEDTDLLNTLPTGDSVHLFLINQEYLTNSTNSDRSVKLDGMPYSLQLLDSGGERCNVYDINLHKAPEKELNVQRYYSLCKDYIDLHVTTSCFTIWRQNKKTNGSAKVIPTLPAGHPEEVRVFFFDDNLEWDGTEEASGICNLRDATTGKFVDFAEGTNGFVRERAGRHTVIQHSSEWRCVLVKANILDAYEDPSYFIKIIQRFSHPGEKLIVYMDVNSTIVCNDTVQGKDVGGTLLSTMFEFVEVGPPEALDLNWEGGYEPVRLTKKRTLKQVVKEMTLKNHDLYTHFWEEDICWRLFTELAEKCSMRWSGTDNPINLSEFRQLFSEYVVALKRDTTKDGIAHSWFKVFEVLKGRHTVVLNSFGVDTRKVVLATLPDEKHVIQVCVNYELWDERDVKKFNNQFTHDQ
;
A
#
# COMPACT_ATOMS: atom_id res chain seq x y z
N MET A 1 60.95 -6.01 -32.54
CA MET A 1 60.34 -5.40 -31.35
C MET A 1 58.85 -5.65 -31.45
N GLU A 2 58.38 -6.67 -30.76
CA GLU A 2 56.96 -6.87 -30.46
C GLU A 2 56.50 -5.76 -29.52
N ILE A 3 55.28 -5.27 -29.72
CA ILE A 3 54.49 -4.71 -28.62
C ILE A 3 53.15 -5.46 -28.70
N ASN A 4 52.93 -6.30 -27.68
CA ASN A 4 51.90 -7.31 -27.60
C ASN A 4 50.49 -6.76 -27.82
N GLY A 5 49.70 -7.47 -28.62
CA GLY A 5 48.26 -7.26 -28.72
C GLY A 5 47.60 -7.51 -27.37
N GLY A 6 46.99 -6.47 -26.79
CA GLY A 6 46.09 -6.64 -25.66
C GLY A 6 44.90 -7.49 -26.10
N GLU A 7 44.61 -8.58 -25.38
CA GLU A 7 43.41 -9.38 -25.62
C GLU A 7 42.17 -8.48 -25.53
N ALA A 8 41.53 -8.23 -26.67
CA ALA A 8 40.24 -7.56 -26.71
C ALA A 8 39.17 -8.47 -26.11
N VAL A 9 38.45 -7.97 -25.11
CA VAL A 9 37.33 -8.65 -24.45
C VAL A 9 36.04 -7.98 -24.89
N THR A 10 35.00 -8.79 -25.14
CA THR A 10 33.65 -8.26 -25.35
C THR A 10 32.92 -8.23 -24.01
N LEU A 11 32.66 -7.03 -23.50
CA LEU A 11 31.87 -6.86 -22.28
C LEU A 11 30.38 -6.77 -22.63
N LYS A 12 29.58 -7.57 -21.94
CA LYS A 12 28.12 -7.44 -21.94
C LYS A 12 27.72 -6.50 -20.82
N ILE A 13 27.20 -5.34 -21.18
CA ILE A 13 26.76 -4.30 -20.26
C ILE A 13 25.23 -4.26 -20.29
N SER A 14 24.61 -4.62 -19.18
CA SER A 14 23.16 -4.50 -19.02
C SER A 14 22.83 -3.09 -18.51
N SER A 15 22.04 -2.33 -19.27
CA SER A 15 21.49 -1.04 -18.84
C SER A 15 20.17 -1.22 -18.09
N PHE A 16 19.75 -0.21 -17.33
CA PHE A 16 18.47 -0.19 -16.59
C PHE A 16 17.22 -0.34 -17.48
N THR A 17 17.35 -0.15 -18.80
CA THR A 17 16.27 -0.39 -19.77
C THR A 17 16.12 -1.87 -20.16
N GLY A 18 16.96 -2.76 -19.61
CA GLY A 18 17.03 -4.18 -19.97
C GLY A 18 17.75 -4.44 -21.30
N LYS A 19 18.16 -3.40 -22.03
CA LYS A 19 18.97 -3.53 -23.24
C LYS A 19 20.41 -3.92 -22.87
N ALA A 20 20.86 -5.07 -23.37
CA ALA A 20 22.24 -5.50 -23.26
C ALA A 20 23.08 -4.89 -24.39
N LEU A 21 24.05 -4.07 -24.02
CA LEU A 21 25.07 -3.52 -24.91
C LEU A 21 26.28 -4.46 -24.95
N LYS A 22 26.85 -4.69 -26.13
CA LYS A 22 28.11 -5.44 -26.28
C LYS A 22 29.19 -4.47 -26.72
N LEU A 23 30.16 -4.20 -25.84
CA LEU A 23 31.27 -3.30 -26.13
C LEU A 23 32.59 -4.05 -26.24
N PRO A 24 33.40 -3.81 -27.29
CA PRO A 24 34.79 -4.23 -27.31
C PRO A 24 35.59 -3.35 -26.32
N ALA A 25 36.34 -3.99 -25.43
CA ALA A 25 37.20 -3.34 -24.45
C ALA A 25 38.55 -4.07 -24.37
N GLU A 26 39.61 -3.39 -23.94
CA GLU A 26 40.90 -4.05 -23.72
C GLU A 26 41.04 -4.41 -22.23
N ARG A 27 41.63 -5.57 -21.91
CA ARG A 27 41.83 -5.97 -20.50
C ARG A 27 42.63 -4.97 -19.67
N GLN A 28 43.46 -4.17 -20.33
CA GLN A 28 44.30 -3.15 -19.71
C GLN A 28 43.58 -1.82 -19.49
N TRP A 29 42.35 -1.65 -20.00
CA TRP A 29 41.58 -0.45 -19.73
C TRP A 29 41.22 -0.36 -18.25
N THR A 30 41.18 0.87 -17.79
CA THR A 30 40.55 1.30 -16.55
C THR A 30 39.04 1.40 -16.72
N VAL A 31 38.33 1.44 -15.60
CA VAL A 31 36.89 1.71 -15.56
C VAL A 31 36.56 3.11 -16.12
N ASP A 32 37.41 4.13 -15.92
CA ASP A 32 37.22 5.45 -16.54
C ASP A 32 37.26 5.39 -18.08
N GLU A 33 38.19 4.63 -18.65
CA GLU A 33 38.29 4.43 -20.10
C GLU A 33 37.07 3.68 -20.65
N LEU A 34 36.58 2.68 -19.92
CA LEU A 34 35.32 2.01 -20.27
C LEU A 34 34.12 2.95 -20.21
N LYS A 35 34.03 3.81 -19.18
CA LYS A 35 32.96 4.82 -19.09
C LYS A 35 33.03 5.83 -20.23
N ALA A 36 34.23 6.25 -20.63
CA ALA A 36 34.42 7.14 -21.78
C ALA A 36 33.87 6.50 -23.05
N ARG A 37 34.09 5.19 -23.21
CA ARG A 37 33.57 4.45 -24.35
C ARG A 37 32.04 4.37 -24.36
N ILE A 38 31.44 4.12 -23.21
CA ILE A 38 29.98 4.12 -23.05
C ILE A 38 29.39 5.51 -23.34
N GLU A 39 30.06 6.60 -22.93
CA GLU A 39 29.64 7.96 -23.25
C GLU A 39 29.62 8.20 -24.76
N ALA A 40 30.66 7.74 -25.47
CA ALA A 40 30.74 7.88 -26.93
C ALA A 40 29.66 7.06 -27.67
N ASP A 41 29.37 5.84 -27.22
CA ASP A 41 28.47 4.92 -27.92
C ASP A 41 26.98 5.14 -27.56
N GLU A 42 26.67 5.51 -26.32
CA GLU A 42 25.28 5.67 -25.82
C GLU A 42 24.91 7.13 -25.45
N GLY A 43 25.85 8.07 -25.48
CA GLY A 43 25.60 9.49 -25.17
C GLY A 43 25.41 9.79 -23.68
N ILE A 44 25.79 8.87 -22.79
CA ILE A 44 25.64 9.00 -21.34
C ILE A 44 26.91 9.60 -20.74
N PRO A 45 26.90 10.81 -20.13
CA PRO A 45 28.10 11.42 -19.58
C PRO A 45 28.83 10.55 -18.55
N LYS A 46 30.17 10.47 -18.59
CA LYS A 46 30.97 9.63 -17.67
C LYS A 46 30.62 9.77 -16.20
N TRP A 47 30.41 11.00 -15.73
CA TRP A 47 30.08 11.31 -14.35
C TRP A 47 28.69 10.80 -13.92
N LYS A 48 27.82 10.48 -14.88
CA LYS A 48 26.54 9.81 -14.65
C LYS A 48 26.66 8.29 -14.65
N GLN A 49 27.82 7.70 -14.88
CA GLN A 49 27.96 6.25 -15.00
C GLN A 49 28.54 5.63 -13.72
N ALA A 50 27.87 4.63 -13.16
CA ALA A 50 28.44 3.66 -12.22
C ALA A 50 28.43 2.27 -12.84
N LEU A 51 29.57 1.58 -12.77
CA LEU A 51 29.68 0.20 -13.21
C LEU A 51 29.77 -0.71 -11.99
N PHE A 52 29.07 -1.83 -12.04
CA PHE A 52 29.01 -2.82 -10.96
C PHE A 52 29.23 -4.22 -11.51
N THR A 53 29.87 -5.06 -10.70
CA THR A 53 29.73 -6.52 -10.81
C THR A 53 28.66 -6.99 -9.84
N ASP A 54 28.30 -8.27 -9.91
CA ASP A 54 27.36 -8.87 -8.94
C ASP A 54 27.87 -8.82 -7.48
N LYS A 55 29.13 -8.44 -7.26
CA LYS A 55 29.79 -8.44 -5.94
C LYS A 55 30.13 -7.04 -5.42
N ARG A 56 30.40 -6.07 -6.28
CA ARG A 56 30.84 -4.72 -5.87
C ARG A 56 30.68 -3.67 -6.95
N LYS A 57 30.64 -2.40 -6.51
CA LYS A 57 30.89 -1.24 -7.38
C LYS A 57 32.34 -1.25 -7.86
N LEU A 58 32.55 -0.86 -9.11
CA LEU A 58 33.89 -0.66 -9.68
C LEU A 58 34.31 0.79 -9.52
N GLU A 59 35.57 0.99 -9.13
CA GLU A 59 36.19 2.31 -9.00
C GLU A 59 36.84 2.73 -10.33
N ASP A 60 36.92 4.03 -10.60
CA ASP A 60 37.45 4.54 -11.88
C ASP A 60 38.90 4.08 -12.18
N THR A 61 39.66 3.76 -11.12
CA THR A 61 41.03 3.24 -11.19
C THR A 61 41.12 1.71 -11.33
N ASP A 62 40.01 0.97 -11.19
CA ASP A 62 40.02 -0.48 -11.35
C ASP A 62 40.35 -0.85 -12.80
N LEU A 63 41.18 -1.89 -12.97
CA LEU A 63 41.51 -2.44 -14.29
C LEU A 63 40.55 -3.58 -14.65
N LEU A 64 40.15 -3.66 -15.92
CA LEU A 64 39.24 -4.70 -16.40
C LEU A 64 39.83 -6.12 -16.30
N ASN A 65 41.15 -6.27 -16.28
CA ASN A 65 41.82 -7.55 -16.08
C ASN A 65 41.58 -8.17 -14.69
N THR A 66 41.09 -7.37 -13.73
CA THR A 66 40.72 -7.85 -12.38
C THR A 66 39.33 -8.47 -12.35
N LEU A 67 38.55 -8.32 -13.43
CA LEU A 67 37.22 -8.92 -13.57
C LEU A 67 37.36 -10.39 -14.00
N PRO A 68 36.69 -11.34 -13.31
CA PRO A 68 36.65 -12.73 -13.74
C PRO A 68 36.12 -12.88 -15.16
N THR A 69 36.71 -13.79 -15.94
CA THR A 69 36.25 -14.05 -17.30
C THR A 69 34.89 -14.75 -17.25
N GLY A 70 33.80 -14.02 -17.53
CA GLY A 70 32.43 -14.53 -17.48
C GLY A 70 31.47 -13.75 -16.57
N ASP A 71 31.97 -12.81 -15.75
CA ASP A 71 31.10 -11.94 -14.95
C ASP A 71 30.36 -10.93 -15.85
N SER A 72 29.06 -10.74 -15.61
CA SER A 72 28.29 -9.64 -16.21
C SER A 72 28.61 -8.33 -15.49
N VAL A 73 28.95 -7.30 -16.25
CA VAL A 73 29.10 -5.93 -15.74
C VAL A 73 27.77 -5.21 -15.98
N HIS A 74 27.24 -4.57 -14.96
CA HIS A 74 25.99 -3.81 -15.01
C HIS A 74 26.28 -2.32 -14.99
N LEU A 75 25.62 -1.55 -15.85
CA LEU A 75 25.72 -0.10 -15.89
C LEU A 75 24.51 0.53 -15.21
N PHE A 76 24.80 1.35 -14.20
CA PHE A 76 23.84 2.14 -13.46
C PHE A 76 24.10 3.63 -13.70
N LEU A 77 23.03 4.43 -13.71
CA LEU A 77 23.15 5.88 -13.76
C LEU A 77 23.21 6.47 -12.35
N ILE A 78 24.27 7.23 -12.03
CA ILE A 78 24.37 7.98 -10.77
C ILE A 78 23.81 9.39 -10.98
N ASN A 79 22.93 9.84 -10.09
CA ASN A 79 22.58 11.26 -9.95
C ASN A 79 23.48 11.87 -8.85
N GLN A 80 24.38 12.80 -9.22
CA GLN A 80 25.56 13.12 -8.41
C GLN A 80 25.36 14.16 -7.29
N GLU A 81 24.14 14.58 -6.95
CA GLU A 81 23.95 15.55 -5.85
C GLU A 81 24.09 14.96 -4.43
N TYR A 82 24.51 13.71 -4.29
CA TYR A 82 24.64 13.03 -2.99
C TYR A 82 26.08 12.78 -2.50
N LEU A 83 27.12 13.29 -3.18
CA LEU A 83 28.52 13.09 -2.76
C LEU A 83 29.24 14.33 -2.20
N THR A 84 28.61 15.51 -2.22
CA THR A 84 29.18 16.72 -1.62
C THR A 84 28.29 17.20 -0.48
N ASN A 85 28.51 16.65 0.72
CA ASN A 85 28.43 17.35 2.02
C ASN A 85 28.37 16.33 3.17
N SER A 86 29.50 15.69 3.48
CA SER A 86 29.71 15.07 4.79
C SER A 86 30.54 16.04 5.64
N THR A 87 29.87 16.93 6.36
CA THR A 87 30.33 17.51 7.64
C THR A 87 29.17 18.26 8.30
N ASN A 88 28.24 17.53 8.93
CA ASN A 88 27.74 17.77 10.30
C ASN A 88 26.38 17.10 10.55
N SER A 89 26.31 16.41 11.69
CA SER A 89 25.12 16.00 12.45
C SER A 89 24.01 15.25 11.71
N ASP A 90 24.28 13.97 11.44
CA ASP A 90 23.58 12.84 12.06
C ASP A 90 22.03 12.80 11.97
N ARG A 91 21.54 12.32 10.81
CA ARG A 91 20.35 11.44 10.64
C ARG A 91 20.14 10.96 9.20
N SER A 92 21.20 10.83 8.40
CA SER A 92 21.12 10.26 7.06
C SER A 92 21.20 8.73 7.14
N VAL A 93 20.08 8.05 6.88
CA VAL A 93 20.12 6.64 6.44
C VAL A 93 21.13 6.55 5.30
N LYS A 94 22.18 5.74 5.46
CA LYS A 94 23.11 5.46 4.36
C LYS A 94 22.35 4.72 3.27
N LEU A 95 21.85 5.47 2.29
CA LEU A 95 21.23 5.00 1.05
C LEU A 95 22.29 4.57 0.01
N ASP A 96 23.52 4.33 0.45
CA ASP A 96 24.64 3.93 -0.41
C ASP A 96 24.46 2.47 -0.87
N GLY A 97 24.09 2.29 -2.14
CA GLY A 97 24.23 1.02 -2.86
C GLY A 97 22.99 0.14 -2.96
N MET A 98 21.78 0.70 -3.08
CA MET A 98 20.56 -0.11 -3.24
C MET A 98 20.58 -0.96 -4.54
N PRO A 99 20.58 -2.31 -4.45
CA PRO A 99 20.55 -3.22 -5.60
C PRO A 99 19.13 -3.49 -6.13
N TYR A 100 18.20 -2.58 -5.88
CA TYR A 100 16.76 -2.76 -6.14
C TYR A 100 16.39 -2.12 -7.49
N SER A 101 15.47 -2.72 -8.25
CA SER A 101 14.95 -2.19 -9.53
C SER A 101 14.02 -1.00 -9.30
N LEU A 102 14.54 0.06 -8.68
CA LEU A 102 13.82 1.29 -8.41
C LEU A 102 14.27 2.34 -9.42
N GLN A 103 13.37 2.76 -10.30
CA GLN A 103 13.66 3.82 -11.28
C GLN A 103 13.24 5.18 -10.71
N LEU A 104 14.17 6.14 -10.62
CA LEU A 104 13.84 7.51 -10.22
C LEU A 104 12.94 8.16 -11.27
N LEU A 105 11.80 8.72 -10.84
CA LEU A 105 10.91 9.50 -11.70
C LEU A 105 11.30 10.99 -11.64
N ASP A 106 11.47 11.63 -12.80
CA ASP A 106 11.72 13.08 -12.89
C ASP A 106 10.43 13.84 -12.58
N SER A 107 10.42 14.59 -11.48
CA SER A 107 9.24 15.28 -10.95
C SER A 107 9.26 16.81 -11.17
N GLY A 108 10.29 17.39 -11.80
CA GLY A 108 10.27 18.77 -12.26
C GLY A 108 10.13 19.87 -11.18
N GLY A 109 10.37 19.58 -9.90
CA GLY A 109 10.30 20.50 -8.76
C GLY A 109 11.12 20.01 -7.55
N GLU A 110 11.15 20.73 -6.42
CA GLU A 110 11.97 20.41 -5.24
C GLU A 110 11.74 18.98 -4.68
N ARG A 111 12.60 18.05 -5.13
CA ARG A 111 12.99 16.73 -4.59
C ARG A 111 12.09 16.06 -3.53
N CYS A 112 11.06 15.37 -3.98
CA CYS A 112 10.58 14.15 -3.34
C CYS A 112 11.28 12.91 -3.94
N ASN A 113 11.63 11.92 -3.11
CA ASN A 113 12.28 10.68 -3.55
C ASN A 113 11.25 9.71 -4.13
N VAL A 114 10.94 9.85 -5.42
CA VAL A 114 9.95 9.01 -6.12
C VAL A 114 10.62 7.92 -6.95
N TYR A 115 10.23 6.67 -6.72
CA TYR A 115 10.75 5.50 -7.39
C TYR A 115 9.64 4.66 -7.99
N ASP A 116 9.88 4.02 -9.13
CA ASP A 116 9.01 3.01 -9.71
C ASP A 116 9.56 1.59 -9.54
N ILE A 117 8.69 0.62 -9.26
CA ILE A 117 9.03 -0.81 -9.14
C ILE A 117 8.01 -1.68 -9.88
N ASN A 118 8.51 -2.67 -10.63
CA ASN A 118 7.67 -3.68 -11.25
C ASN A 118 7.41 -4.85 -10.30
N LEU A 119 6.17 -4.99 -9.81
CA LEU A 119 5.76 -6.09 -8.92
C LEU A 119 4.72 -7.05 -9.54
N HIS A 120 4.32 -6.82 -10.79
CA HIS A 120 3.27 -7.62 -11.44
C HIS A 120 3.72 -8.30 -12.74
N LYS A 121 4.68 -7.73 -13.48
CA LYS A 121 5.13 -8.30 -14.77
C LYS A 121 6.36 -9.20 -14.60
N ALA A 122 6.29 -10.38 -15.21
CA ALA A 122 7.43 -11.26 -15.42
C ALA A 122 8.45 -10.65 -16.41
N PRO A 123 9.73 -11.07 -16.38
CA PRO A 123 10.31 -12.11 -15.51
C PRO A 123 10.77 -11.60 -14.13
N GLU A 124 10.75 -10.28 -13.90
CA GLU A 124 11.43 -9.67 -12.75
C GLU A 124 10.60 -9.65 -11.46
N LYS A 125 9.29 -9.94 -11.55
CA LYS A 125 8.34 -9.91 -10.43
C LYS A 125 8.88 -10.56 -9.15
N GLU A 126 9.32 -11.81 -9.22
CA GLU A 126 9.74 -12.58 -8.03
C GLU A 126 10.94 -11.95 -7.33
N LEU A 127 11.95 -11.56 -8.10
CA LEU A 127 13.13 -10.86 -7.59
C LEU A 127 12.74 -9.49 -7.01
N ASN A 128 11.82 -8.78 -7.65
CA ASN A 128 11.41 -7.46 -7.20
C ASN A 128 10.56 -7.51 -5.93
N VAL A 129 9.84 -8.60 -5.66
CA VAL A 129 9.20 -8.84 -4.34
C VAL A 129 10.25 -8.91 -3.23
N GLN A 130 11.35 -9.66 -3.43
CA GLN A 130 12.45 -9.74 -2.46
C GLN A 130 13.08 -8.36 -2.20
N ARG A 131 13.28 -7.59 -3.28
CA ARG A 131 13.86 -6.24 -3.23
C ARG A 131 12.94 -5.26 -2.51
N TYR A 132 11.65 -5.30 -2.82
CA TYR A 132 10.63 -4.48 -2.15
C TYR A 132 10.52 -4.81 -0.66
N TYR A 133 10.56 -6.10 -0.31
CA TYR A 133 10.65 -6.52 1.09
C TYR A 133 11.90 -5.97 1.78
N SER A 134 13.07 -6.03 1.13
CA SER A 134 14.32 -5.51 1.69
C SER A 134 14.24 -4.01 1.97
N LEU A 135 13.72 -3.23 1.01
CA LEU A 135 13.42 -1.81 1.21
C LEU A 135 12.51 -1.60 2.44
N CYS A 136 11.42 -2.35 2.54
CA CYS A 136 10.48 -2.22 3.65
C CYS A 136 11.08 -2.64 4.99
N LYS A 137 11.97 -3.64 5.01
CA LYS A 137 12.65 -4.10 6.21
C LYS A 137 13.69 -3.10 6.71
N ASP A 138 14.51 -2.58 5.80
CA ASP A 138 15.69 -1.79 6.14
C ASP A 138 15.36 -0.31 6.35
N TYR A 139 14.32 0.19 5.70
CA TYR A 139 13.82 1.54 5.97
C TYR A 139 13.20 1.61 7.37
N ILE A 140 13.22 2.80 7.97
CA ILE A 140 12.62 3.10 9.28
C ILE A 140 11.73 4.31 9.08
N ASP A 141 10.64 4.40 9.83
CA ASP A 141 9.61 5.45 9.75
C ASP A 141 8.67 5.26 8.55
N LEU A 142 8.29 6.36 7.90
CA LEU A 142 7.20 6.42 6.96
C LEU A 142 7.71 6.34 5.52
N HIS A 143 7.18 5.42 4.74
CA HIS A 143 7.20 5.53 3.28
C HIS A 143 5.82 5.26 2.69
N VAL A 144 5.67 5.58 1.42
CA VAL A 144 4.42 5.40 0.67
C VAL A 144 4.66 4.36 -0.42
N THR A 145 3.72 3.44 -0.58
CA THR A 145 3.62 2.60 -1.77
C THR A 145 2.27 2.81 -2.44
N THR A 146 2.29 3.24 -3.69
CA THR A 146 1.11 3.41 -4.52
C THR A 146 1.02 2.26 -5.50
N SER A 147 0.08 1.36 -5.26
CA SER A 147 -0.18 0.16 -6.05
C SER A 147 -0.89 0.50 -7.38
N CYS A 148 -0.69 -0.33 -8.41
CA CYS A 148 -1.29 -0.09 -9.72
C CYS A 148 -2.79 -0.46 -9.77
N PHE A 149 -3.67 0.54 -9.68
CA PHE A 149 -5.12 0.33 -9.76
C PHE A 149 -5.54 -0.26 -11.12
N THR A 150 -4.90 0.15 -12.21
CA THR A 150 -5.19 -0.35 -13.56
C THR A 150 -4.99 -1.86 -13.68
N ILE A 151 -3.86 -2.39 -13.20
CA ILE A 151 -3.58 -3.84 -13.20
C ILE A 151 -4.65 -4.57 -12.38
N TRP A 152 -4.92 -4.10 -11.16
CA TRP A 152 -5.89 -4.74 -10.27
C TRP A 152 -7.28 -4.79 -10.92
N ARG A 153 -7.74 -3.68 -11.51
CA ARG A 153 -9.02 -3.59 -12.22
C ARG A 153 -9.09 -4.52 -13.44
N GLN A 154 -8.04 -4.54 -14.27
CA GLN A 154 -7.98 -5.37 -15.48
C GLN A 154 -8.00 -6.87 -15.15
N ASN A 155 -7.43 -7.24 -14.01
CA ASN A 155 -7.42 -8.62 -13.51
C ASN A 155 -8.61 -8.90 -12.58
N LYS A 156 -9.78 -8.32 -12.86
CA LYS A 156 -11.04 -8.59 -12.13
C LYS A 156 -10.95 -8.38 -10.61
N LYS A 157 -10.05 -7.51 -10.15
CA LYS A 157 -9.85 -7.17 -8.74
C LYS A 157 -9.45 -8.37 -7.86
N THR A 158 -8.62 -9.26 -8.38
CA THR A 158 -8.17 -10.43 -7.62
C THR A 158 -7.02 -10.11 -6.67
N ASN A 159 -6.88 -10.93 -5.62
CA ASN A 159 -5.77 -10.87 -4.66
C ASN A 159 -4.41 -10.94 -5.36
N GLY A 160 -4.23 -11.82 -6.35
CA GLY A 160 -2.98 -11.98 -7.09
C GLY A 160 -2.51 -10.73 -7.85
N SER A 161 -3.42 -9.78 -8.09
CA SER A 161 -3.14 -8.51 -8.77
C SER A 161 -3.32 -7.29 -7.85
N ALA A 162 -3.54 -7.52 -6.56
CA ALA A 162 -3.79 -6.47 -5.60
C ALA A 162 -2.48 -5.91 -4.98
N LYS A 163 -2.60 -5.18 -3.86
CA LYS A 163 -1.46 -4.56 -3.18
C LYS A 163 -0.49 -5.63 -2.67
N VAL A 164 0.77 -5.54 -3.05
CA VAL A 164 1.79 -6.54 -2.68
C VAL A 164 2.21 -6.39 -1.23
N ILE A 165 2.04 -7.46 -0.46
CA ILE A 165 2.39 -7.56 0.95
C ILE A 165 3.39 -8.72 1.11
N PRO A 166 4.71 -8.46 1.12
CA PRO A 166 5.70 -9.49 1.34
C PRO A 166 5.71 -9.93 2.80
N THR A 167 5.85 -11.23 3.05
CA THR A 167 5.94 -11.84 4.39
C THR A 167 6.94 -12.98 4.41
N LEU A 168 7.35 -13.42 5.59
CA LEU A 168 8.27 -14.54 5.79
C LEU A 168 7.62 -15.67 6.60
N PRO A 169 8.01 -16.93 6.33
CA PRO A 169 7.61 -18.05 7.17
C PRO A 169 8.24 -17.94 8.56
N ALA A 170 7.56 -18.47 9.58
CA ALA A 170 7.99 -18.43 10.97
C ALA A 170 9.34 -19.12 11.23
N GLY A 171 9.76 -20.04 10.36
CA GLY A 171 11.08 -20.68 10.42
C GLY A 171 12.24 -19.84 9.88
N HIS A 172 11.98 -18.66 9.27
CA HIS A 172 13.02 -17.82 8.71
C HIS A 172 13.88 -17.17 9.82
N PRO A 173 15.21 -17.02 9.66
CA PRO A 173 16.08 -16.42 10.68
C PRO A 173 15.76 -14.96 11.01
N GLU A 174 15.20 -14.22 10.05
CA GLU A 174 14.80 -12.83 10.28
C GLU A 174 13.52 -12.74 11.13
N GLU A 175 13.60 -12.04 12.25
CA GLU A 175 12.49 -11.77 13.15
C GLU A 175 11.68 -10.54 12.71
N VAL A 176 11.13 -10.60 11.50
CA VAL A 176 10.27 -9.55 10.94
C VAL A 176 8.82 -10.01 10.95
N ARG A 177 7.93 -9.17 11.47
CA ARG A 177 6.49 -9.39 11.44
C ARG A 177 5.79 -8.32 10.62
N VAL A 178 4.85 -8.77 9.79
CA VAL A 178 4.13 -7.92 8.85
C VAL A 178 2.69 -7.74 9.31
N PHE A 179 2.24 -6.50 9.33
CA PHE A 179 0.84 -6.15 9.55
C PHE A 179 0.28 -5.52 8.27
N PHE A 180 -0.94 -5.87 7.90
CA PHE A 180 -1.66 -5.18 6.83
C PHE A 180 -3.05 -4.78 7.29
N PHE A 181 -3.27 -3.47 7.43
CA PHE A 181 -4.54 -2.87 7.80
C PHE A 181 -5.23 -2.30 6.56
N ASP A 182 -6.41 -2.82 6.22
CA ASP A 182 -7.23 -2.36 5.09
C ASP A 182 -8.70 -2.75 5.33
N ASP A 183 -9.64 -1.83 5.18
CA ASP A 183 -11.07 -2.06 5.43
C ASP A 183 -11.76 -2.93 4.36
N ASN A 184 -11.13 -3.12 3.20
CA ASN A 184 -11.66 -3.86 2.06
C ASN A 184 -11.08 -5.27 1.92
N LEU A 185 -10.46 -5.81 2.97
CA LEU A 185 -10.00 -7.19 2.99
C LEU A 185 -11.15 -8.20 2.79
N GLU A 186 -10.89 -9.20 1.93
CA GLU A 186 -11.77 -10.33 1.65
C GLU A 186 -11.07 -11.62 2.08
N TRP A 187 -11.84 -12.61 2.55
CA TRP A 187 -11.29 -13.74 3.31
C TRP A 187 -11.31 -15.08 2.59
N ASP A 188 -11.65 -15.10 1.30
CA ASP A 188 -11.48 -16.28 0.45
C ASP A 188 -9.99 -16.67 0.38
N GLY A 189 -9.11 -15.66 0.30
CA GLY A 189 -7.68 -15.80 0.59
C GLY A 189 -6.84 -16.47 -0.50
N THR A 190 -7.47 -16.97 -1.56
CA THR A 190 -6.81 -17.55 -2.74
C THR A 190 -6.32 -16.47 -3.71
N GLU A 191 -5.39 -16.81 -4.61
CA GLU A 191 -4.77 -15.87 -5.56
C GLU A 191 -5.79 -15.33 -6.58
N GLU A 192 -6.70 -16.19 -7.03
CA GLU A 192 -7.72 -15.91 -8.04
C GLU A 192 -9.01 -15.32 -7.45
N ALA A 193 -9.20 -15.38 -6.14
CA ALA A 193 -10.34 -14.75 -5.50
C ALA A 193 -10.27 -13.24 -5.59
N SER A 194 -11.44 -12.61 -5.58
CA SER A 194 -11.57 -11.17 -5.38
C SER A 194 -10.89 -10.76 -4.06
N GLY A 195 -10.30 -9.58 -4.05
CA GLY A 195 -9.75 -8.98 -2.84
C GLY A 195 -8.61 -8.00 -3.09
N ILE A 196 -8.06 -7.50 -1.99
CA ILE A 196 -7.15 -6.36 -1.97
C ILE A 196 -5.72 -6.72 -1.51
N CYS A 197 -5.49 -7.97 -1.10
CA CYS A 197 -4.24 -8.42 -0.49
C CYS A 197 -3.50 -9.39 -1.40
N ASN A 198 -2.34 -8.97 -1.88
CA ASN A 198 -1.44 -9.81 -2.65
C ASN A 198 -0.30 -10.29 -1.76
N LEU A 199 -0.61 -11.24 -0.87
CA LEU A 199 0.33 -11.77 0.11
C LEU A 199 1.39 -12.62 -0.60
N ARG A 200 2.66 -12.26 -0.46
CA ARG A 200 3.78 -12.93 -1.15
C ARG A 200 4.82 -13.41 -0.17
N ASP A 201 5.36 -14.59 -0.42
CA ASP A 201 6.57 -15.06 0.22
C ASP A 201 7.73 -14.16 -0.23
N ALA A 202 8.33 -13.44 0.71
CA ALA A 202 9.41 -12.52 0.44
C ALA A 202 10.67 -13.21 -0.08
N THR A 203 10.81 -14.54 0.07
CA THR A 203 11.97 -15.31 -0.43
C THR A 203 11.75 -15.84 -1.84
N THR A 204 10.54 -16.33 -2.14
CA THR A 204 10.25 -16.99 -3.44
C THR A 204 9.45 -16.12 -4.40
N GLY A 205 8.83 -15.04 -3.92
CA GLY A 205 7.90 -14.21 -4.70
C GLY A 205 6.56 -14.90 -5.00
N LYS A 206 6.32 -16.11 -4.49
CA LYS A 206 5.09 -16.88 -4.71
C LYS A 206 3.94 -16.34 -3.86
N PHE A 207 2.71 -16.57 -4.33
CA PHE A 207 1.52 -16.25 -3.54
C PHE A 207 1.47 -17.12 -2.28
N VAL A 208 1.05 -16.51 -1.18
CA VAL A 208 0.75 -17.22 0.06
C VAL A 208 -0.76 -17.20 0.22
N ASP A 209 -1.36 -18.38 0.05
CA ASP A 209 -2.79 -18.57 0.31
C ASP A 209 -3.07 -18.24 1.78
N PHE A 210 -3.94 -17.28 2.01
CA PHE A 210 -4.31 -16.83 3.34
C PHE A 210 -5.77 -17.18 3.68
N ALA A 211 -6.37 -18.16 3.01
CA ALA A 211 -7.68 -18.70 3.38
C ALA A 211 -7.65 -19.25 4.82
N GLU A 212 -8.78 -19.17 5.52
CA GLU A 212 -8.87 -19.69 6.88
C GLU A 212 -8.66 -21.22 6.90
N GLY A 213 -7.76 -21.70 7.75
CA GLY A 213 -7.37 -23.11 7.82
C GLY A 213 -6.24 -23.52 6.87
N THR A 214 -5.82 -22.64 5.97
CA THR A 214 -4.67 -22.84 5.07
C THR A 214 -3.44 -22.12 5.62
N ASN A 215 -2.23 -22.68 5.45
CA ASN A 215 -0.96 -22.03 5.84
C ASN A 215 -0.97 -21.49 7.28
N GLY A 216 -1.57 -22.22 8.22
CA GLY A 216 -1.70 -21.83 9.62
C GLY A 216 -2.57 -20.59 9.90
N PHE A 217 -3.34 -20.10 8.92
CA PHE A 217 -4.20 -18.93 9.12
C PHE A 217 -5.45 -19.26 9.94
N VAL A 218 -5.70 -18.45 10.95
CA VAL A 218 -6.89 -18.49 11.79
C VAL A 218 -7.53 -17.10 11.88
N ARG A 219 -8.85 -17.07 12.06
CA ARG A 219 -9.60 -15.81 12.17
C ARG A 219 -9.96 -15.50 13.63
N GLU A 220 -9.80 -14.24 13.99
CA GLU A 220 -10.17 -13.66 15.27
C GLU A 220 -10.88 -12.31 15.07
N ARG A 221 -11.37 -11.73 16.17
CA ARG A 221 -11.95 -10.38 16.19
C ARG A 221 -11.23 -9.48 17.18
N ALA A 222 -11.27 -8.19 16.89
CA ALA A 222 -10.92 -7.11 17.81
C ALA A 222 -12.03 -6.05 17.76
N GLY A 223 -12.26 -5.34 18.86
CA GLY A 223 -13.37 -4.39 18.94
C GLY A 223 -14.72 -5.06 18.63
N ARG A 224 -15.63 -4.32 18.00
CA ARG A 224 -16.95 -4.84 17.61
C ARG A 224 -16.95 -5.40 16.20
N HIS A 225 -16.25 -4.74 15.27
CA HIS A 225 -16.41 -4.97 13.85
C HIS A 225 -15.13 -5.44 13.16
N THR A 226 -13.97 -5.18 13.75
CA THR A 226 -12.67 -5.53 13.19
C THR A 226 -12.45 -7.03 13.17
N VAL A 227 -12.10 -7.54 12.00
CA VAL A 227 -11.77 -8.95 11.78
C VAL A 227 -10.27 -9.06 11.52
N ILE A 228 -9.63 -10.01 12.20
CA ILE A 228 -8.19 -10.24 12.12
C ILE A 228 -7.98 -11.67 11.62
N GLN A 229 -7.08 -11.83 10.66
CA GLN A 229 -6.63 -13.12 10.18
C GLN A 229 -5.10 -13.17 10.31
N HIS A 230 -4.59 -14.08 11.11
CA HIS A 230 -3.15 -14.20 11.40
C HIS A 230 -2.72 -15.64 11.24
N SER A 231 -1.41 -15.86 11.02
CA SER A 231 -0.87 -17.19 10.75
C SER A 231 0.14 -17.61 11.82
N SER A 232 0.08 -18.90 12.21
CA SER A 232 1.13 -19.54 13.02
C SER A 232 2.36 -19.95 12.19
N GLU A 233 2.21 -20.09 10.88
CA GLU A 233 3.27 -20.53 9.97
C GLU A 233 3.95 -19.36 9.25
N TRP A 234 3.28 -18.20 9.18
CA TRP A 234 3.75 -16.97 8.57
C TRP A 234 3.71 -15.84 9.57
N ARG A 235 4.76 -15.02 9.64
CA ARG A 235 4.81 -13.87 10.56
C ARG A 235 4.00 -12.69 10.02
N CYS A 236 2.70 -12.90 9.80
CA CYS A 236 1.81 -11.86 9.29
C CYS A 236 0.45 -11.82 9.98
N VAL A 237 -0.11 -10.61 10.00
CA VAL A 237 -1.40 -10.28 10.60
C VAL A 237 -2.16 -9.39 9.62
N LEU A 238 -3.22 -9.92 9.03
CA LEU A 238 -4.12 -9.23 8.13
C LEU A 238 -5.31 -8.70 8.94
N VAL A 239 -5.57 -7.41 8.88
CA VAL A 239 -6.56 -6.74 9.72
C VAL A 239 -7.55 -6.02 8.83
N LYS A 240 -8.76 -6.57 8.73
CA LYS A 240 -9.89 -5.84 8.14
C LYS A 240 -10.32 -4.76 9.10
N ALA A 241 -9.67 -3.60 8.94
CA ALA A 241 -9.82 -2.50 9.87
C ALA A 241 -11.23 -1.95 9.80
N ASN A 242 -11.76 -1.54 10.95
CA ASN A 242 -13.01 -0.82 11.00
C ASN A 242 -12.77 0.59 11.55
N ILE A 243 -13.14 1.59 10.77
CA ILE A 243 -12.92 2.99 11.15
C ILE A 243 -13.69 3.38 12.43
N LEU A 244 -14.84 2.76 12.68
CA LEU A 244 -15.63 3.03 13.88
C LEU A 244 -14.94 2.50 15.14
N ASP A 245 -14.41 1.27 15.10
CA ASP A 245 -13.58 0.74 16.19
C ASP A 245 -12.32 1.61 16.40
N ALA A 246 -11.74 2.13 15.30
CA ALA A 246 -10.57 3.00 15.36
C ALA A 246 -10.84 4.39 15.96
N TYR A 247 -12.10 4.87 15.91
CA TYR A 247 -12.53 6.12 16.53
C TYR A 247 -12.95 5.98 17.98
N GLU A 248 -13.50 4.84 18.38
CA GLU A 248 -13.84 4.58 19.78
C GLU A 248 -12.59 4.43 20.66
N ASP A 249 -11.51 3.92 20.08
CA ASP A 249 -10.28 3.62 20.80
C ASP A 249 -9.07 4.32 20.16
N PRO A 250 -8.52 5.37 20.77
CA PRO A 250 -7.34 6.03 20.24
C PRO A 250 -6.09 5.13 20.29
N SER A 251 -6.13 3.99 20.98
CA SER A 251 -5.08 2.97 20.98
C SER A 251 -5.38 1.77 20.10
N TYR A 252 -6.40 1.84 19.24
CA TYR A 252 -6.88 0.75 18.37
C TYR A 252 -5.76 -0.02 17.65
N PHE A 253 -4.97 0.68 16.82
CA PHE A 253 -3.88 0.03 16.07
C PHE A 253 -2.78 -0.51 16.99
N ILE A 254 -2.43 0.24 18.04
CA ILE A 254 -1.39 -0.16 19.01
C ILE A 254 -1.78 -1.46 19.71
N LYS A 255 -3.02 -1.57 20.19
CA LYS A 255 -3.50 -2.77 20.89
C LYS A 255 -3.48 -4.00 19.99
N ILE A 256 -3.87 -3.84 18.73
CA ILE A 256 -3.81 -4.93 17.75
C ILE A 256 -2.35 -5.33 17.50
N ILE A 257 -1.46 -4.37 17.24
CA ILE A 257 -0.04 -4.66 17.02
C ILE A 257 0.57 -5.37 18.22
N GLN A 258 0.39 -4.83 19.42
CA GLN A 258 0.92 -5.38 20.67
C GLN A 258 0.42 -6.80 20.96
N ARG A 259 -0.84 -7.10 20.61
CA ARG A 259 -1.42 -8.43 20.79
C ARG A 259 -0.71 -9.50 19.95
N PHE A 260 -0.20 -9.15 18.78
CA PHE A 260 0.37 -10.11 17.83
C PHE A 260 1.87 -9.96 17.59
N SER A 261 2.53 -8.96 18.20
CA SER A 261 3.98 -8.77 18.12
C SER A 261 4.71 -9.40 19.31
N HIS A 262 5.96 -9.82 19.11
CA HIS A 262 6.85 -10.26 20.18
C HIS A 262 8.00 -9.26 20.43
N PRO A 263 8.52 -9.18 21.68
CA PRO A 263 9.68 -8.36 21.98
C PRO A 263 10.87 -8.75 21.10
N GLY A 264 11.52 -7.76 20.48
CA GLY A 264 12.68 -7.98 19.61
C GLY A 264 12.36 -7.84 18.13
N GLU A 265 11.15 -8.20 17.71
CA GLU A 265 10.75 -8.18 16.31
C GLU A 265 10.88 -6.79 15.67
N LYS A 266 11.35 -6.76 14.41
CA LYS A 266 11.14 -5.62 13.51
C LYS A 266 9.75 -5.75 12.92
N LEU A 267 9.04 -4.63 12.81
CA LEU A 267 7.67 -4.61 12.30
C LEU A 267 7.65 -3.84 10.99
N ILE A 268 6.89 -4.37 10.03
CA ILE A 268 6.51 -3.68 8.80
C ILE A 268 4.99 -3.57 8.82
N VAL A 269 4.48 -2.36 8.90
CA VAL A 269 3.06 -2.09 9.07
C VAL A 269 2.52 -1.39 7.84
N TYR A 270 1.86 -2.15 6.97
CA TYR A 270 1.14 -1.64 5.82
C TYR A 270 -0.22 -1.12 6.26
N MET A 271 -0.55 0.11 5.90
CA MET A 271 -1.82 0.75 6.24
C MET A 271 -2.42 1.37 4.99
N ASP A 272 -3.63 0.93 4.62
CA ASP A 272 -4.41 1.70 3.67
C ASP A 272 -4.80 3.05 4.29
N VAL A 273 -4.89 4.05 3.44
CA VAL A 273 -5.26 5.40 3.86
C VAL A 273 -6.78 5.55 3.92
N ASN A 274 -7.47 5.10 2.87
CA ASN A 274 -8.89 5.37 2.69
C ASN A 274 -9.70 4.49 3.63
N SER A 275 -10.62 5.09 4.39
CA SER A 275 -11.52 4.35 5.29
C SER A 275 -10.83 3.52 6.38
N THR A 276 -9.50 3.54 6.46
CA THR A 276 -8.70 2.92 7.54
C THR A 276 -8.07 4.00 8.43
N ILE A 277 -7.50 5.04 7.84
CA ILE A 277 -6.90 6.18 8.56
C ILE A 277 -7.73 7.46 8.38
N VAL A 278 -8.27 7.66 7.17
CA VAL A 278 -8.99 8.87 6.76
C VAL A 278 -10.46 8.57 6.51
N CYS A 279 -11.34 9.40 7.08
CA CYS A 279 -12.74 9.45 6.65
C CYS A 279 -12.89 10.50 5.53
N ASN A 280 -12.95 10.04 4.27
CA ASN A 280 -12.90 10.92 3.10
C ASN A 280 -14.03 11.96 2.99
N ASP A 281 -15.16 11.77 3.67
CA ASP A 281 -16.30 12.69 3.55
C ASP A 281 -16.30 13.86 4.56
N THR A 282 -15.55 13.76 5.67
CA THR A 282 -15.32 14.93 6.56
C THR A 282 -14.43 15.99 5.89
N VAL A 283 -13.55 15.55 5.00
CA VAL A 283 -12.60 16.39 4.24
C VAL A 283 -13.28 17.29 3.22
N GLN A 284 -14.49 16.93 2.77
CA GLN A 284 -15.25 17.65 1.75
C GLN A 284 -16.34 18.57 2.32
N GLY A 285 -16.39 18.77 3.65
CA GLY A 285 -17.42 19.58 4.29
C GLY A 285 -18.83 18.96 4.23
N LYS A 286 -18.93 17.63 4.05
CA LYS A 286 -20.20 16.92 4.10
C LYS A 286 -20.64 16.68 5.54
N ASP A 287 -21.95 16.48 5.71
CA ASP A 287 -22.58 16.13 6.97
C ASP A 287 -21.97 14.86 7.59
N VAL A 288 -21.30 15.03 8.73
CA VAL A 288 -20.69 13.95 9.51
C VAL A 288 -21.74 12.89 9.89
N GLY A 289 -22.98 13.31 10.14
CA GLY A 289 -24.08 12.42 10.46
C GLY A 289 -24.38 11.45 9.31
N GLY A 290 -24.62 11.99 8.12
CA GLY A 290 -24.88 11.17 6.93
C GLY A 290 -23.75 10.21 6.55
N THR A 291 -22.48 10.64 6.65
CA THR A 291 -21.33 9.74 6.40
C THR A 291 -21.27 8.60 7.40
N LEU A 292 -21.49 8.90 8.69
CA LEU A 292 -21.51 7.91 9.74
C LEU A 292 -22.66 6.92 9.52
N LEU A 293 -23.86 7.41 9.19
CA LEU A 293 -25.00 6.55 8.87
C LEU A 293 -24.73 5.66 7.67
N SER A 294 -24.12 6.20 6.62
CA SER A 294 -23.72 5.42 5.44
C SER A 294 -22.73 4.32 5.78
N THR A 295 -21.84 4.56 6.76
CA THR A 295 -20.89 3.56 7.26
C THR A 295 -21.61 2.52 8.12
N MET A 296 -22.43 2.95 9.09
CA MET A 296 -23.17 2.06 9.98
C MET A 296 -24.16 1.17 9.23
N PHE A 297 -24.81 1.67 8.18
CA PHE A 297 -25.73 0.90 7.33
C PHE A 297 -25.05 -0.24 6.55
N GLU A 298 -23.74 -0.15 6.31
CA GLU A 298 -22.98 -1.26 5.73
C GLU A 298 -22.88 -2.44 6.71
N PHE A 299 -22.92 -2.16 8.02
CA PHE A 299 -22.75 -3.19 9.06
C PHE A 299 -24.06 -3.73 9.62
N VAL A 300 -25.21 -3.28 9.14
CA VAL A 300 -26.52 -3.83 9.53
C VAL A 300 -27.09 -4.62 8.36
N GLU A 301 -27.38 -5.89 8.60
CA GLU A 301 -28.07 -6.77 7.66
C GLU A 301 -29.56 -6.80 7.94
N VAL A 302 -30.34 -6.68 6.86
CA VAL A 302 -31.78 -6.94 6.84
C VAL A 302 -32.04 -8.31 6.24
N GLY A 303 -32.65 -9.19 7.02
CA GLY A 303 -33.03 -10.54 6.63
C GLY A 303 -34.55 -10.69 6.59
N PRO A 304 -35.18 -10.74 5.41
CA PRO A 304 -36.63 -10.87 5.31
C PRO A 304 -37.05 -12.33 5.59
N PRO A 305 -38.10 -12.58 6.39
CA PRO A 305 -38.59 -13.95 6.66
C PRO A 305 -39.20 -14.60 5.42
N GLU A 306 -39.83 -13.78 4.56
CA GLU A 306 -40.35 -14.14 3.24
C GLU A 306 -40.03 -13.00 2.26
N ALA A 307 -40.12 -13.24 0.95
CA ALA A 307 -39.83 -12.21 -0.04
C ALA A 307 -40.67 -10.95 0.20
N LEU A 308 -39.99 -9.81 0.41
CA LEU A 308 -40.63 -8.53 0.72
C LEU A 308 -40.38 -7.53 -0.41
N ASP A 309 -41.45 -6.93 -0.93
CA ASP A 309 -41.36 -5.81 -1.87
C ASP A 309 -41.40 -4.49 -1.08
N LEU A 310 -40.25 -3.82 -1.01
CA LEU A 310 -40.09 -2.50 -0.41
C LEU A 310 -40.40 -1.43 -1.45
N ASN A 311 -41.49 -0.71 -1.25
CA ASN A 311 -41.91 0.41 -2.11
C ASN A 311 -41.80 1.71 -1.30
N TRP A 312 -40.69 2.42 -1.46
CA TRP A 312 -40.43 3.64 -0.72
C TRP A 312 -40.92 4.87 -1.50
N GLU A 313 -41.63 5.76 -0.81
CA GLU A 313 -42.19 6.98 -1.41
C GLU A 313 -41.09 8.00 -1.79
N GLY A 314 -41.38 8.93 -2.70
CA GLY A 314 -40.45 10.02 -3.04
C GLY A 314 -39.55 9.76 -4.25
N GLY A 315 -39.96 8.88 -5.17
CA GLY A 315 -39.25 8.63 -6.43
C GLY A 315 -38.11 7.61 -6.33
N TYR A 316 -38.05 6.85 -5.24
CA TYR A 316 -37.14 5.72 -5.06
C TYR A 316 -37.62 4.51 -5.86
N GLU A 317 -36.68 3.70 -6.31
CA GLU A 317 -36.95 2.46 -7.02
C GLU A 317 -37.47 1.38 -6.06
N PRO A 318 -38.48 0.59 -6.45
CA PRO A 318 -38.90 -0.59 -5.70
C PRO A 318 -37.76 -1.59 -5.53
N VAL A 319 -37.61 -2.12 -4.32
CA VAL A 319 -36.58 -3.15 -4.01
C VAL A 319 -37.24 -4.42 -3.51
N ARG A 320 -36.93 -5.54 -4.17
CA ARG A 320 -37.39 -6.86 -3.74
C ARG A 320 -36.33 -7.57 -2.90
N LEU A 321 -36.60 -7.69 -1.60
CA LEU A 321 -35.74 -8.37 -0.64
C LEU A 321 -36.10 -9.86 -0.60
N THR A 322 -35.25 -10.70 -1.16
CA THR A 322 -35.41 -12.18 -1.16
C THR A 322 -34.38 -12.91 -0.32
N LYS A 323 -33.33 -12.21 0.12
CA LYS A 323 -32.21 -12.74 0.89
C LYS A 323 -31.64 -11.65 1.78
N LYS A 324 -30.81 -12.06 2.75
CA LYS A 324 -30.06 -11.12 3.58
C LYS A 324 -29.23 -10.17 2.73
N ARG A 325 -29.26 -8.88 3.06
CA ARG A 325 -28.46 -7.81 2.44
C ARG A 325 -28.12 -6.75 3.49
N THR A 326 -27.05 -5.98 3.28
CA THR A 326 -26.77 -4.83 4.15
C THR A 326 -27.78 -3.71 3.88
N LEU A 327 -28.08 -2.86 4.87
CA LEU A 327 -28.96 -1.71 4.66
C LEU A 327 -28.41 -0.78 3.58
N LYS A 328 -27.09 -0.61 3.50
CA LYS A 328 -26.47 0.21 2.43
C LYS A 328 -26.71 -0.37 1.03
N GLN A 329 -26.71 -1.70 0.87
CA GLN A 329 -27.06 -2.33 -0.41
C GLN A 329 -28.52 -2.05 -0.79
N VAL A 330 -29.44 -2.12 0.18
CA VAL A 330 -30.85 -1.77 -0.04
C VAL A 330 -30.97 -0.32 -0.51
N VAL A 331 -30.32 0.62 0.16
CA VAL A 331 -30.31 2.04 -0.23
C VAL A 331 -29.77 2.24 -1.63
N LYS A 332 -28.63 1.61 -1.98
CA LYS A 332 -28.03 1.69 -3.33
C LYS A 332 -28.99 1.21 -4.41
N GLU A 333 -29.77 0.16 -4.15
CA GLU A 333 -30.79 -0.33 -5.09
C GLU A 333 -31.99 0.61 -5.18
N MET A 334 -32.47 1.14 -4.04
CA MET A 334 -33.56 2.13 -4.01
C MET A 334 -33.21 3.41 -4.78
N THR A 335 -31.93 3.75 -4.89
CA THR A 335 -31.45 4.99 -5.54
C THR A 335 -30.72 4.74 -6.85
N LEU A 336 -30.82 3.54 -7.43
CA LEU A 336 -29.97 3.11 -8.56
C LEU A 336 -29.99 4.07 -9.75
N LYS A 337 -31.14 4.71 -10.01
CA LYS A 337 -31.33 5.63 -11.14
C LYS A 337 -31.16 7.12 -10.79
N ASN A 338 -30.94 7.46 -9.51
CA ASN A 338 -30.92 8.85 -9.06
C ASN A 338 -29.85 9.09 -7.99
N HIS A 339 -28.74 9.70 -8.42
CA HIS A 339 -27.60 10.03 -7.55
C HIS A 339 -27.96 11.11 -6.50
N ASP A 340 -28.88 12.01 -6.82
CA ASP A 340 -29.32 13.05 -5.89
C ASP A 340 -30.12 12.43 -4.73
N LEU A 341 -30.99 11.47 -5.02
CA LEU A 341 -31.69 10.71 -3.98
C LEU A 341 -30.72 9.94 -3.07
N TYR A 342 -29.66 9.35 -3.64
CA TYR A 342 -28.62 8.69 -2.83
C TYR A 342 -27.91 9.68 -1.90
N THR A 343 -27.66 10.89 -2.38
CA THR A 343 -26.95 11.92 -1.60
C THR A 343 -27.80 12.41 -0.42
N HIS A 344 -29.10 12.65 -0.64
CA HIS A 344 -30.02 13.14 0.39
C HIS A 344 -30.53 12.04 1.33
N PHE A 345 -30.50 10.76 0.92
CA PHE A 345 -30.98 9.65 1.75
C PHE A 345 -30.33 9.60 3.14
N TRP A 346 -29.08 10.04 3.24
CA TRP A 346 -28.29 9.95 4.46
C TRP A 346 -28.67 10.97 5.54
N GLU A 347 -29.71 11.78 5.33
CA GLU A 347 -30.34 12.56 6.40
C GLU A 347 -30.86 11.62 7.51
N GLU A 348 -30.60 12.00 8.76
CA GLU A 348 -30.90 11.17 9.95
C GLU A 348 -32.36 10.67 9.96
N ASP A 349 -33.32 11.56 9.75
CA ASP A 349 -34.75 11.23 9.78
C ASP A 349 -35.17 10.24 8.68
N ILE A 350 -34.51 10.26 7.52
CA ILE A 350 -34.77 9.30 6.45
C ILE A 350 -34.22 7.93 6.84
N CYS A 351 -33.01 7.89 7.37
CA CYS A 351 -32.37 6.66 7.84
C CYS A 351 -33.16 6.00 8.97
N TRP A 352 -33.64 6.78 9.95
CA TRP A 352 -34.46 6.26 11.05
C TRP A 352 -35.78 5.67 10.57
N ARG A 353 -36.45 6.33 9.61
CA ARG A 353 -37.70 5.81 9.04
C ARG A 353 -37.47 4.49 8.30
N LEU A 354 -36.43 4.39 7.46
CA LEU A 354 -36.16 3.16 6.73
C LEU A 354 -35.84 2.01 7.70
N PHE A 355 -35.00 2.28 8.70
CA PHE A 355 -34.69 1.28 9.73
C PHE A 355 -35.95 0.79 10.44
N THR A 356 -36.84 1.73 10.84
CA THR A 356 -38.09 1.40 11.52
C THR A 356 -38.97 0.50 10.65
N GLU A 357 -39.21 0.88 9.40
CA GLU A 357 -40.08 0.11 8.50
C GLU A 357 -39.53 -1.31 8.25
N LEU A 358 -38.22 -1.43 8.06
CA LEU A 358 -37.60 -2.74 7.86
C LEU A 358 -37.57 -3.57 9.14
N ALA A 359 -37.34 -2.96 10.30
CA ALA A 359 -37.35 -3.67 11.58
C ALA A 359 -38.72 -4.26 11.96
N GLU A 360 -39.82 -3.67 11.47
CA GLU A 360 -41.17 -4.21 11.66
C GLU A 360 -41.44 -5.46 10.82
N LYS A 361 -40.79 -5.55 9.65
CA LYS A 361 -41.08 -6.58 8.62
C LYS A 361 -39.97 -7.64 8.50
N CYS A 362 -38.79 -7.37 9.02
CA CYS A 362 -37.58 -8.16 8.79
C CYS A 362 -36.74 -8.31 10.06
N SER A 363 -35.87 -9.32 10.07
CA SER A 363 -34.85 -9.43 11.10
C SER A 363 -33.69 -8.46 10.82
N MET A 364 -33.25 -7.75 11.86
CA MET A 364 -32.17 -6.76 11.81
C MET A 364 -31.00 -7.27 12.66
N ARG A 365 -29.81 -7.40 12.07
CA ARG A 365 -28.62 -7.97 12.75
C ARG A 365 -27.34 -7.27 12.34
N TRP A 366 -26.30 -7.36 13.16
CA TRP A 366 -24.97 -6.94 12.76
C TRP A 366 -24.36 -7.92 11.76
N SER A 367 -23.83 -7.40 10.66
CA SER A 367 -23.24 -8.19 9.58
C SER A 367 -22.14 -9.13 10.08
N GLY A 368 -22.19 -10.38 9.62
CA GLY A 368 -21.26 -11.43 10.03
C GLY A 368 -21.42 -11.88 11.50
N THR A 369 -22.53 -11.57 12.16
CA THR A 369 -22.88 -12.06 13.49
C THR A 369 -24.35 -12.45 13.56
N ASP A 370 -24.74 -13.25 14.55
CA ASP A 370 -26.15 -13.52 14.85
C ASP A 370 -26.77 -12.49 15.82
N ASN A 371 -26.02 -11.44 16.20
CA ASN A 371 -26.48 -10.46 17.19
C ASN A 371 -27.57 -9.57 16.59
N PRO A 372 -28.79 -9.54 17.16
CA PRO A 372 -29.84 -8.63 16.72
C PRO A 372 -29.49 -7.18 17.07
N ILE A 373 -30.07 -6.23 16.32
CA ILE A 373 -29.94 -4.80 16.60
C ILE A 373 -31.30 -4.13 16.46
N ASN A 374 -31.71 -3.36 17.46
CA ASN A 374 -32.94 -2.56 17.41
C ASN A 374 -32.65 -1.07 17.17
N LEU A 375 -33.69 -0.30 16.85
CA LEU A 375 -33.55 1.13 16.52
C LEU A 375 -32.98 1.96 17.69
N SER A 376 -33.35 1.63 18.93
CA SER A 376 -32.88 2.35 20.11
C SER A 376 -31.38 2.16 20.30
N GLU A 377 -30.91 0.91 20.25
CA GLU A 377 -29.49 0.57 20.32
C GLU A 377 -28.72 1.20 19.15
N PHE A 378 -29.27 1.15 17.94
CA PHE A 378 -28.64 1.72 16.75
C PHE A 378 -28.48 3.25 16.85
N ARG A 379 -29.51 3.96 17.35
CA ARG A 379 -29.46 5.41 17.60
C ARG A 379 -28.49 5.78 18.73
N GLN A 380 -28.44 4.97 19.78
CA GLN A 380 -27.48 5.17 20.87
C GLN A 380 -26.05 5.06 20.33
N LEU A 381 -25.75 4.01 19.57
CA LEU A 381 -24.43 3.83 18.95
C LEU A 381 -24.08 4.96 17.98
N PHE A 382 -25.03 5.41 17.17
CA PHE A 382 -24.83 6.56 16.29
C PHE A 382 -24.43 7.80 17.12
N SER A 383 -25.13 8.06 18.22
CA SER A 383 -24.83 9.18 19.11
C SER A 383 -23.44 9.06 19.75
N GLU A 384 -23.06 7.85 20.19
CA GLU A 384 -21.74 7.55 20.74
C GLU A 384 -20.64 7.81 19.70
N TYR A 385 -20.82 7.34 18.45
CA TYR A 385 -19.88 7.56 17.36
C TYR A 385 -19.79 9.03 16.94
N VAL A 386 -20.89 9.79 16.91
CA VAL A 386 -20.86 11.24 16.63
C VAL A 386 -20.00 11.98 17.66
N VAL A 387 -20.12 11.61 18.94
CA VAL A 387 -19.30 12.19 20.01
C VAL A 387 -17.83 11.77 19.87
N ALA A 388 -17.57 10.48 19.61
CA ALA A 388 -16.22 9.96 19.42
C ALA A 388 -15.53 10.62 18.22
N LEU A 389 -16.21 10.74 17.07
CA LEU A 389 -15.72 11.41 15.87
C LEU A 389 -15.27 12.85 16.16
N LYS A 390 -16.10 13.63 16.86
CA LYS A 390 -15.77 15.01 17.23
C LYS A 390 -14.56 15.11 18.15
N ARG A 391 -14.27 14.07 18.94
CA ARG A 391 -13.17 14.03 19.89
C ARG A 391 -11.87 13.50 19.29
N ASP A 392 -11.95 12.44 18.48
CA ASP A 392 -10.83 11.59 18.10
C ASP A 392 -10.50 11.65 16.59
N THR A 393 -11.02 12.64 15.87
CA THR A 393 -10.58 13.00 14.50
C THR A 393 -9.89 14.36 14.45
N THR A 394 -8.88 14.49 13.60
CA THR A 394 -8.29 15.80 13.33
C THR A 394 -9.24 16.65 12.47
N LYS A 395 -8.97 17.95 12.36
CA LYS A 395 -9.67 18.85 11.42
C LYS A 395 -9.66 18.33 9.97
N ASP A 396 -8.69 17.47 9.67
CA ASP A 396 -8.47 16.85 8.38
C ASP A 396 -9.14 15.47 8.22
N GLY A 397 -9.96 15.03 9.18
CA GLY A 397 -10.66 13.73 9.11
C GLY A 397 -9.76 12.51 9.33
N ILE A 398 -8.55 12.72 9.88
CA ILE A 398 -7.59 11.65 10.18
C ILE A 398 -7.82 11.16 11.61
N ALA A 399 -7.87 9.84 11.81
CA ALA A 399 -8.04 9.23 13.12
C ALA A 399 -6.85 9.53 14.05
N HIS A 400 -7.12 9.88 15.32
CA HIS A 400 -6.05 10.09 16.31
C HIS A 400 -5.24 8.82 16.59
N SER A 401 -5.85 7.65 16.42
CA SER A 401 -5.20 6.35 16.55
C SER A 401 -4.05 6.15 15.57
N TRP A 402 -4.12 6.75 14.37
CA TRP A 402 -3.01 6.76 13.40
C TRP A 402 -1.77 7.46 13.94
N PHE A 403 -1.91 8.69 14.45
CA PHE A 403 -0.77 9.44 14.98
C PHE A 403 -0.15 8.72 16.17
N LYS A 404 -0.96 8.17 17.07
CA LYS A 404 -0.44 7.41 18.21
C LYS A 404 0.33 6.18 17.77
N VAL A 405 -0.16 5.42 16.80
CA VAL A 405 0.58 4.23 16.34
C VAL A 405 1.85 4.61 15.60
N PHE A 406 1.83 5.66 14.77
CA PHE A 406 3.05 6.15 14.12
C PHE A 406 4.10 6.59 15.15
N GLU A 407 3.71 7.33 16.18
CA GLU A 407 4.60 7.75 17.27
C GLU A 407 5.22 6.57 18.05
N VAL A 408 4.51 5.45 18.19
CA VAL A 408 5.03 4.24 18.83
C VAL A 408 5.98 3.47 17.90
N LEU A 409 5.73 3.50 16.59
CA LEU A 409 6.50 2.72 15.62
C LEU A 409 7.75 3.45 15.11
N LYS A 410 7.73 4.78 15.06
CA LYS A 410 8.82 5.60 14.55
C LYS A 410 10.14 5.36 15.31
N GLY A 411 11.25 5.48 14.60
CA GLY A 411 12.60 5.27 15.08
C GLY A 411 13.05 3.82 15.15
N ARG A 412 12.15 2.84 14.94
CA ARG A 412 12.52 1.41 14.97
C ARG A 412 11.83 0.59 13.88
N HIS A 413 10.55 0.83 13.63
CA HIS A 413 9.73 0.03 12.73
C HIS A 413 9.49 0.75 11.40
N THR A 414 8.90 0.04 10.45
CA THR A 414 8.52 0.60 9.15
C THR A 414 7.01 0.74 9.09
N VAL A 415 6.55 1.91 8.69
CA VAL A 415 5.14 2.17 8.40
C VAL A 415 5.01 2.50 6.92
N VAL A 416 4.17 1.74 6.23
CA VAL A 416 3.95 1.87 4.80
C VAL A 416 2.53 2.33 4.57
N LEU A 417 2.34 3.56 4.09
CA LEU A 417 1.05 3.97 3.54
C LEU A 417 0.87 3.26 2.20
N ASN A 418 -0.02 2.27 2.15
CA ASN A 418 -0.18 1.39 1.00
C ASN A 418 -1.56 1.58 0.37
N SER A 419 -1.63 2.29 -0.75
CA SER A 419 -2.90 2.65 -1.38
C SER A 419 -2.92 2.38 -2.88
N PHE A 420 -4.12 2.27 -3.45
CA PHE A 420 -4.33 2.41 -4.89
C PHE A 420 -4.55 3.86 -5.31
N GLY A 421 -4.99 4.69 -4.36
CA GLY A 421 -5.21 6.11 -4.59
C GLY A 421 -3.94 6.89 -4.33
N VAL A 422 -3.81 8.04 -4.98
CA VAL A 422 -2.69 8.95 -4.77
C VAL A 422 -2.88 9.80 -3.51
N ASP A 423 -4.03 9.80 -2.85
CA ASP A 423 -4.39 10.73 -1.77
C ASP A 423 -3.61 10.54 -0.44
N THR A 424 -2.52 9.76 -0.47
CA THR A 424 -1.61 9.50 0.65
C THR A 424 -0.87 10.76 1.12
N ARG A 425 -0.58 11.72 0.23
CA ARG A 425 0.15 12.96 0.55
C ARG A 425 -0.47 13.75 1.71
N LYS A 426 -1.81 13.79 1.79
CA LYS A 426 -2.50 14.46 2.89
C LYS A 426 -2.15 13.87 4.25
N VAL A 427 -2.10 12.54 4.35
CA VAL A 427 -1.70 11.85 5.59
C VAL A 427 -0.23 12.10 5.88
N VAL A 428 0.63 12.07 4.86
CA VAL A 428 2.06 12.37 5.01
C VAL A 428 2.28 13.76 5.61
N LEU A 429 1.70 14.81 5.01
CA LEU A 429 1.83 16.19 5.48
C LEU A 429 1.25 16.43 6.87
N ALA A 430 0.20 15.68 7.25
CA ALA A 430 -0.36 15.75 8.59
C ALA A 430 0.52 15.03 9.64
N THR A 431 1.31 14.04 9.20
CA THR A 431 2.09 13.16 10.08
C THR A 431 3.51 13.66 10.28
N LEU A 432 4.13 14.21 9.24
CA LEU A 432 5.53 14.61 9.23
C LEU A 432 5.68 16.09 8.93
N PRO A 433 6.67 16.78 9.53
CA PRO A 433 6.94 18.18 9.26
C PRO A 433 7.53 18.42 7.86
N ASP A 434 8.18 17.40 7.27
CA ASP A 434 8.81 17.47 5.97
C ASP A 434 8.59 16.15 5.21
N GLU A 435 7.96 16.23 4.04
CA GLU A 435 7.69 15.09 3.16
C GLU A 435 8.87 14.73 2.24
N LYS A 436 9.90 15.58 2.11
CA LYS A 436 11.03 15.37 1.20
C LYS A 436 11.84 14.12 1.51
N HIS A 437 11.83 13.69 2.78
CA HIS A 437 12.51 12.48 3.24
C HIS A 437 11.68 11.20 3.10
N VAL A 438 10.40 11.32 2.74
CA VAL A 438 9.49 10.19 2.58
C VAL A 438 9.70 9.56 1.21
N ILE A 439 10.08 8.29 1.20
CA ILE A 439 10.19 7.51 -0.04
C ILE A 439 8.78 7.30 -0.62
N GLN A 440 8.62 7.60 -1.91
CA GLN A 440 7.40 7.34 -2.66
C GLN A 440 7.67 6.20 -3.66
N VAL A 441 7.06 5.04 -3.47
CA VAL A 441 7.18 3.88 -4.36
C VAL A 441 5.92 3.77 -5.22
N CYS A 442 6.05 4.00 -6.51
CA CYS A 442 5.03 3.68 -7.51
C CYS A 442 5.21 2.22 -7.94
N VAL A 443 4.11 1.48 -8.07
CA VAL A 443 4.14 0.12 -8.60
C VAL A 443 3.68 0.14 -10.05
N ASN A 444 4.55 -0.29 -10.97
CA ASN A 444 4.27 -0.36 -12.41
C ASN A 444 3.67 0.95 -12.96
N TYR A 445 4.33 2.07 -12.68
CA TYR A 445 3.88 3.43 -13.02
C TYR A 445 3.54 3.58 -14.52
N GLU A 446 4.26 2.87 -15.39
CA GLU A 446 4.04 2.87 -16.84
C GLU A 446 2.68 2.30 -17.26
N LEU A 447 1.99 1.59 -16.37
CA LEU A 447 0.67 0.99 -16.61
C LEU A 447 -0.48 1.80 -15.99
N TRP A 448 -0.17 2.88 -15.29
CA TRP A 448 -1.20 3.73 -14.72
C TRP A 448 -1.98 4.41 -15.84
N ASP A 449 -3.26 4.66 -15.60
CA ASP A 449 -4.03 5.45 -16.57
C ASP A 449 -3.66 6.93 -16.49
N GLU A 450 -3.96 7.68 -17.56
CA GLU A 450 -3.59 9.10 -17.66
C GLU A 450 -4.14 9.95 -16.50
N ARG A 451 -5.30 9.55 -15.95
CA ARG A 451 -5.92 10.24 -14.83
C ARG A 451 -5.10 10.07 -13.56
N ASP A 452 -4.69 8.86 -13.24
CA ASP A 452 -3.92 8.56 -12.04
C ASP A 452 -2.50 9.15 -12.13
N VAL A 453 -1.86 9.05 -13.29
CA VAL A 453 -0.57 9.73 -13.59
C VAL A 453 -0.68 11.24 -13.37
N LYS A 454 -1.71 11.87 -13.95
CA LYS A 454 -1.93 13.32 -13.79
C LYS A 454 -2.16 13.71 -12.34
N LYS A 455 -3.00 12.96 -11.62
CA LYS A 455 -3.26 13.22 -10.20
C LYS A 455 -1.99 13.07 -9.36
N PHE A 456 -1.21 12.03 -9.59
CA PHE A 456 0.05 11.79 -8.90
C PHE A 456 1.05 12.92 -9.14
N ASN A 457 1.31 13.25 -10.41
CA ASN A 457 2.24 14.34 -10.76
C ASN A 457 1.81 15.67 -10.13
N ASN A 458 0.51 15.99 -10.16
CA ASN A 458 -0.02 17.21 -9.53
C ASN A 458 0.30 17.32 -8.04
N GLN A 459 0.50 16.19 -7.34
CA GLN A 459 0.86 16.22 -5.93
C GLN A 459 2.29 16.68 -5.70
N PHE A 460 3.19 16.56 -6.67
CA PHE A 460 4.61 16.90 -6.51
C PHE A 460 5.05 18.10 -7.35
N THR A 461 4.20 18.60 -8.25
CA THR A 461 4.51 19.71 -9.17
C THR A 461 4.01 21.08 -8.70
N HIS A 462 3.47 21.22 -7.48
CA HIS A 462 3.02 22.51 -6.97
C HIS A 462 4.05 23.16 -6.05
N ASP A 463 4.82 24.09 -6.61
CA ASP A 463 5.35 25.24 -5.88
C ASP A 463 4.16 26.10 -5.42
N GLN A 464 3.81 26.02 -4.13
CA GLN A 464 3.16 27.11 -3.39
C GLN A 464 3.69 27.18 -1.97
#